data_AF-A0A662ULX3-F1
#
_entry.id   AF-A0A662ULX3-F1
#
_cell.length_a   1.000
_cell.length_b   1.000
_cell.length_c   1.000
_cell.angle_alpha   90.00
_cell.angle_beta   90.00
_cell.angle_gamma   90.00
#
_symmetry.space_group_name_H-M   'P 1'
#
loop_
_entity.id
_entity.type
_entity.pdbx_description
1 polymer ?
#
loop_
_entity_poly.entity_id
_entity_poly.type
_entity_poly.pdbx_seq_one_letter_code
_entity_poly.pdbx_strand_id
1 'polypeptide(L)'
;MNGVQDRIIVLQGNLYEPVKDVKFDVILSNPPITAGFSIVEKLIKESIKYLKPKGSIQLVVKKGIDRVRRVLMDIYGNIEILASKKGYKVLKSIKQA
;
A
#
# COMPACT_ATOMS: atom_id res chain seq x y z
N MET A 1 -8.39 10.42 23.94
CA MET A 1 -8.63 9.58 22.74
C MET A 1 -9.65 10.28 21.86
N ASN A 2 -9.54 10.19 20.53
CA ASN A 2 -10.32 11.00 19.57
C ASN A 2 -11.74 10.47 19.24
N GLY A 3 -12.31 9.54 20.00
CA GLY A 3 -13.72 9.11 19.84
C GLY A 3 -14.03 8.35 18.54
N VAL A 4 -13.10 7.55 18.03
CA VAL A 4 -13.22 6.81 16.75
C VAL A 4 -13.26 5.29 16.93
N GLN A 5 -13.29 4.79 18.16
CA GLN A 5 -13.13 3.37 18.48
C GLN A 5 -14.15 2.48 17.77
N ASP A 6 -15.41 2.92 17.67
CA ASP A 6 -16.50 2.17 17.02
C ASP A 6 -16.37 2.07 15.50
N ARG A 7 -15.37 2.76 14.91
CA ARG A 7 -15.05 2.74 13.48
C ARG A 7 -13.75 1.98 13.18
N ILE A 8 -13.21 1.27 14.17
CA ILE A 8 -11.96 0.50 14.06
C ILE A 8 -12.29 -0.98 14.07
N ILE A 9 -11.76 -1.70 13.09
CA ILE A 9 -11.77 -3.17 13.04
C ILE A 9 -10.31 -3.61 12.99
N VAL A 10 -9.91 -4.50 13.89
CA VAL A 10 -8.57 -5.10 13.94
C VAL A 10 -8.70 -6.58 13.57
N LEU A 11 -7.96 -6.98 12.53
CA LEU A 11 -7.99 -8.35 12.00
C LEU A 11 -6.57 -8.91 11.97
N GLN A 12 -6.44 -10.20 12.28
CA GLN A 12 -5.18 -10.93 12.19
C GLN A 12 -5.22 -11.89 11.01
N GLY A 13 -4.14 -11.92 10.22
CA GLY A 13 -3.91 -12.91 9.18
C GLY A 13 -2.85 -12.48 8.17
N ASN A 14 -2.81 -13.16 7.03
CA ASN A 14 -1.76 -12.95 6.03
C ASN A 14 -2.19 -11.98 4.93
N LEU A 15 -1.50 -10.85 4.82
CA LEU A 15 -1.77 -9.82 3.80
C LEU A 15 -3.26 -9.46 3.73
N TYR A 16 -3.90 -9.70 2.59
CA TYR A 16 -5.29 -9.33 2.33
C TYR A 16 -6.30 -10.43 2.67
N GLU A 17 -5.84 -11.61 3.13
CA GLU A 17 -6.74 -12.73 3.47
C GLU A 17 -7.87 -12.32 4.44
N PRO A 18 -7.61 -11.58 5.55
CA PRO A 18 -8.68 -11.20 6.47
C PRO A 18 -9.69 -10.21 5.89
N VAL A 19 -9.36 -9.57 4.77
CA VAL A 19 -10.16 -8.51 4.14
C VAL A 19 -10.55 -8.87 2.71
N LYS A 20 -10.58 -10.17 2.39
CA LYS A 20 -10.76 -10.69 1.02
C LYS A 20 -12.01 -10.15 0.30
N ASP A 21 -13.07 -9.85 1.04
CA ASP A 21 -14.37 -9.41 0.54
C ASP A 21 -14.59 -7.89 0.68
N VAL A 22 -13.56 -7.14 1.07
CA VAL A 22 -13.63 -5.69 1.32
C VAL A 22 -12.87 -4.91 0.25
N LYS A 23 -13.43 -3.77 -0.17
CA LYS A 23 -12.74 -2.78 -1.02
C LYS A 23 -12.53 -1.48 -0.26
N PHE A 24 -11.34 -0.92 -0.40
CA PHE A 24 -10.90 0.28 0.28
C PHE A 24 -10.77 1.45 -0.70
N ASP A 25 -11.03 2.65 -0.19
CA ASP A 25 -10.67 3.90 -0.88
C ASP A 25 -9.16 4.17 -0.78
N VAL A 26 -8.53 3.76 0.33
CA VAL A 26 -7.10 3.93 0.57
C VAL A 26 -6.52 2.71 1.28
N ILE A 27 -5.37 2.22 0.81
CA ILE A 27 -4.52 1.23 1.48
C ILE A 27 -3.20 1.91 1.86
N LEU A 28 -2.84 1.89 3.14
CA LEU A 28 -1.60 2.48 3.65
C LEU A 28 -0.71 1.38 4.22
N SER A 29 0.59 1.41 3.92
CA SER A 29 1.53 0.46 4.51
C SER A 29 2.96 1.00 4.67
N ASN A 30 3.62 0.60 5.74
CA ASN A 30 5.07 0.67 5.91
C ASN A 30 5.62 -0.76 5.79
N PRO A 31 5.80 -1.28 4.57
CA PRO A 31 6.01 -2.71 4.36
C PRO A 31 7.36 -3.18 4.93
N PRO A 32 7.45 -4.42 5.42
CA PRO A 32 8.67 -4.96 6.02
C PRO A 32 9.71 -5.28 4.95
N ILE A 33 10.48 -4.28 4.52
CA ILE A 33 11.50 -4.43 3.45
C ILE A 33 12.56 -5.49 3.81
N THR A 34 12.88 -5.64 5.10
CA THR A 34 13.88 -6.60 5.59
C THR A 34 13.41 -8.05 5.59
N ALA A 35 12.10 -8.29 5.60
CA ALA A 35 11.52 -9.65 5.58
C ALA A 35 11.55 -10.29 4.18
N GLY A 36 12.05 -9.56 3.17
CA GLY A 36 12.17 -10.01 1.79
C GLY A 36 11.27 -9.22 0.84
N PHE A 37 11.83 -8.85 -0.30
CA PHE A 37 11.10 -8.04 -1.28
C PHE A 37 9.89 -8.76 -1.89
N SER A 38 9.88 -10.10 -1.91
CA SER A 38 8.76 -10.90 -2.40
C SER A 38 7.43 -10.58 -1.70
N ILE A 39 7.47 -10.31 -0.39
CA ILE A 39 6.28 -9.93 0.40
C ILE A 39 5.81 -8.53 0.00
N VAL A 40 6.74 -7.59 -0.17
CA VAL A 40 6.45 -6.21 -0.62
C VAL A 40 5.83 -6.22 -2.01
N GLU A 41 6.40 -7.00 -2.92
CA GLU A 41 5.91 -7.17 -4.28
C GLU A 41 4.51 -7.79 -4.28
N LYS A 42 4.28 -8.85 -3.50
CA LYS A 42 2.95 -9.47 -3.36
C LYS A 42 1.92 -8.49 -2.80
N LEU A 43 2.28 -7.73 -1.76
CA LEU A 43 1.44 -6.68 -1.18
C LEU A 43 1.01 -5.67 -2.26
N ILE A 44 1.95 -5.18 -3.08
CA ILE A 44 1.62 -4.21 -4.14
C ILE A 44 0.76 -4.86 -5.23
N LYS A 45 1.15 -6.02 -5.75
CA LYS A 45 0.43 -6.68 -6.86
C LYS A 45 -1.00 -7.02 -6.50
N GLU A 46 -1.25 -7.48 -5.28
CA GLU A 46 -2.60 -7.87 -4.85
C GLU A 46 -3.47 -6.66 -4.51
N SER A 47 -2.89 -5.55 -4.06
CA SER A 47 -3.61 -4.36 -3.59
C SER A 47 -4.65 -3.81 -4.58
N ILE A 48 -4.39 -3.87 -5.89
CA ILE A 48 -5.29 -3.33 -6.92
C ILE A 48 -6.65 -4.05 -6.93
N LYS A 49 -6.69 -5.31 -6.51
CA LYS A 49 -7.93 -6.08 -6.36
C LYS A 49 -8.76 -5.52 -5.21
N TYR A 50 -8.13 -5.02 -4.16
CA TYR A 50 -8.76 -4.53 -2.94
C TYR A 50 -9.05 -3.03 -2.93
N LEU A 51 -8.76 -2.32 -4.02
CA LEU A 51 -9.12 -0.91 -4.17
C LEU A 51 -10.40 -0.72 -4.96
N LYS A 52 -11.23 0.23 -4.52
CA LYS A 52 -12.30 0.81 -5.34
C LYS A 52 -11.72 1.56 -6.54
N PRO A 53 -12.49 1.82 -7.61
CA PRO A 53 -12.08 2.74 -8.67
C PRO A 53 -11.63 4.07 -8.08
N LYS A 54 -10.53 4.63 -8.59
CA LYS A 54 -9.87 5.85 -8.07
C LYS A 54 -9.29 5.73 -6.65
N GLY A 55 -9.34 4.55 -6.03
CA GLY A 55 -8.70 4.28 -4.76
C GLY A 55 -7.16 4.30 -4.88
N SER A 56 -6.47 4.48 -3.76
CA SER A 56 -5.00 4.62 -3.75
C SER A 56 -4.29 3.66 -2.81
N ILE A 57 -3.10 3.21 -3.23
CA ILE A 57 -2.11 2.61 -2.34
C ILE A 57 -1.04 3.65 -2.01
N GLN A 58 -0.64 3.73 -0.74
CA GLN A 58 0.47 4.59 -0.31
C GLN A 58 1.45 3.81 0.55
N LEU A 59 2.73 3.92 0.21
CA LEU A 59 3.81 3.18 0.84
C LEU A 59 4.88 4.12 1.37
N VAL A 60 5.29 3.91 2.61
CA VAL A 60 6.50 4.55 3.16
C VAL A 60 7.68 3.61 2.95
N VAL A 61 8.73 4.09 2.27
CA VAL A 61 9.91 3.28 1.94
C VAL A 61 11.20 4.05 2.18
N LYS A 62 12.23 3.37 2.69
CA LYS A 62 13.58 3.94 2.87
C LYS A 62 14.64 3.31 1.97
N LYS A 63 14.57 2.00 1.79
CA LYS A 63 15.49 1.19 0.96
C LYS A 63 14.69 0.48 -0.13
N GLY A 64 15.31 0.22 -1.28
CA GLY A 64 14.66 -0.49 -2.39
C GLY A 64 13.60 0.33 -3.12
N ILE A 65 13.69 1.67 -3.05
CA ILE A 65 12.72 2.60 -3.65
C ILE A 65 12.50 2.29 -5.12
N ASP A 66 13.57 2.12 -5.91
CA ASP A 66 13.44 1.92 -7.36
C ASP A 66 12.70 0.62 -7.72
N ARG A 67 12.90 -0.43 -6.92
CA ARG A 67 12.19 -1.70 -7.11
C ARG A 67 10.71 -1.56 -6.76
N VAL A 68 10.38 -0.85 -5.67
CA VAL A 68 8.98 -0.53 -5.33
C VAL A 68 8.34 0.36 -6.39
N ARG A 69 9.05 1.40 -6.87
CA ARG A 69 8.59 2.28 -7.96
C ARG A 69 8.28 1.49 -9.22
N ARG A 70 9.14 0.53 -9.59
CA ARG A 70 8.92 -0.35 -10.74
C ARG A 70 7.64 -1.15 -10.59
N VAL A 71 7.46 -1.87 -9.49
CA VAL A 71 6.26 -2.68 -9.27
C VAL A 71 4.99 -1.81 -9.23
N LEU A 72 5.04 -0.63 -8.61
CA LEU A 72 3.90 0.30 -8.63
C LEU A 72 3.59 0.80 -10.04
N MET A 73 4.61 1.14 -10.84
CA MET A 73 4.43 1.54 -12.23
C MET A 73 3.88 0.38 -13.07
N ASP A 74 4.38 -0.83 -12.90
CA ASP A 74 3.93 -2.02 -13.66
C ASP A 74 2.46 -2.36 -13.36
N ILE A 75 2.00 -2.15 -12.12
CA ILE A 75 0.64 -2.52 -11.68
C ILE A 75 -0.38 -1.38 -11.87
N TYR A 76 0.02 -0.14 -11.61
CA TYR A 76 -0.88 1.01 -11.62
C TYR A 76 -0.67 1.94 -12.82
N GLY A 77 0.47 1.86 -13.51
CA GLY A 77 0.84 2.79 -14.59
C GLY A 77 1.12 4.22 -14.12
N ASN A 78 1.12 4.48 -12.81
CA ASN A 78 1.34 5.80 -12.26
C ASN A 78 2.00 5.73 -10.88
N ILE A 79 2.74 6.78 -10.54
CA ILE A 79 3.35 6.94 -9.22
C ILE A 79 3.64 8.41 -8.92
N GLU A 80 3.38 8.82 -7.68
CA GLU A 80 3.69 10.14 -7.14
C GLU A 80 4.55 9.99 -5.86
N ILE A 81 5.52 10.88 -5.66
CA ILE A 81 6.21 11.01 -4.37
C ILE A 81 5.52 12.12 -3.58
N LEU A 82 4.75 11.77 -2.56
CA LEU A 82 4.02 12.73 -1.73
C LEU A 82 4.90 13.46 -0.71
N ALA A 83 5.93 12.77 -0.20
CA ALA A 83 6.83 13.33 0.79
C ALA A 83 8.20 12.65 0.73
N SER A 84 9.23 13.39 1.13
CA SER A 84 10.60 12.89 1.24
C SER A 84 11.28 13.52 2.46
N LYS A 85 11.69 12.70 3.43
CA LYS A 85 12.33 13.19 4.67
C LYS A 85 13.29 12.15 5.25
N LYS A 86 14.53 12.55 5.57
CA LYS A 86 15.56 11.69 6.19
C LYS A 86 15.75 10.32 5.49
N GLY A 87 15.70 10.33 4.15
CA GLY A 87 15.82 9.13 3.31
C GLY A 87 14.55 8.28 3.18
N TYR A 88 13.46 8.62 3.87
CA TYR A 88 12.14 8.01 3.65
C TYR A 88 11.41 8.74 2.54
N LYS A 89 10.71 8.00 1.67
CA LYS A 89 9.76 8.52 0.69
C LYS A 89 8.38 7.93 0.92
N VAL A 90 7.35 8.76 0.76
CA VAL A 90 5.96 8.32 0.66
C VAL A 90 5.61 8.25 -0.82
N LEU A 91 5.38 7.03 -1.31
CA LEU A 91 4.98 6.76 -2.69
C LEU A 91 3.47 6.54 -2.73
N LYS A 92 2.79 7.08 -3.74
CA LYS A 92 1.35 6.88 -3.98
C LYS A 92 1.10 6.44 -5.41
N SER A 93 0.19 5.49 -5.59
CA SER A 93 -0.37 5.13 -6.89
C SER A 93 -1.89 5.02 -6.80
N ILE A 94 -2.58 5.35 -7.88
CA ILE A 94 -4.04 5.40 -7.97
C ILE A 94 -4.52 4.32 -8.94
N LYS A 95 -5.52 3.54 -8.53
CA LYS A 95 -6.24 2.63 -9.42
C LYS A 95 -7.08 3.45 -10.39
N GLN A 96 -6.77 3.34 -11.68
CA GLN A 96 -7.58 3.98 -12.72
C GLN A 96 -9.00 3.39 -12.73
N ALA A 97 -9.96 4.16 -13.26
CA ALA A 97 -11.36 3.77 -13.30
C ALA A 97 -11.60 2.54 -14.18
#